data_AF-A0AAC9EZL7-F1
#
_entry.id   AF-A0AAC9EZL7-F1
#
_cell.length_a   1.000
_cell.length_b   1.000
_cell.length_c   1.000
_cell.angle_alpha   90.00
_cell.angle_beta   90.00
_cell.angle_gamma   90.00
#
_symmetry.space_group_name_H-M   'P 1'
#
loop_
_entity.id
_entity.type
_entity.pdbx_description
1 polymer ?
#
loop_
_entity_poly.entity_id
_entity_poly.type
_entity_poly.pdbx_seq_one_letter_code
_entity_poly.pdbx_strand_id
1 'polypeptide(L)'
;MDETIISGYFTIPRLIKKMKQHAINAEHKFWQRSFMASPMAIDEIGNRAGSRPFDMLVDDLVVFQQFIEEYITLLAYEHKRFIDYINKLDTDALDVLKRKYVFNQDVYVDETLETTLYAKCVQITADAKAKFYNIGSIQEDINVNYSEQIETIIERMI
;
A
#
# COMPACT_ATOMS: atom_id res chain seq x y z
N MET A 1 6.55 21.41 -8.00
CA MET A 1 6.09 20.71 -6.79
C MET A 1 5.37 19.46 -7.24
N ASP A 2 5.52 18.35 -6.54
CA ASP A 2 4.91 17.09 -6.96
C ASP A 2 3.49 16.97 -6.39
N GLU A 3 2.49 17.34 -7.19
CA GLU A 3 1.07 17.30 -6.83
C GLU A 3 0.57 15.87 -6.57
N THR A 4 1.27 14.86 -7.10
CA THR A 4 0.95 13.45 -6.88
C THR A 4 1.04 13.06 -5.41
N ILE A 5 1.98 13.66 -4.66
CA ILE A 5 2.16 13.39 -3.23
C ILE A 5 0.92 13.86 -2.45
N ILE A 6 0.46 15.09 -2.69
CA ILE A 6 -0.72 15.63 -2.00
C ILE A 6 -1.97 14.82 -2.37
N SER A 7 -2.16 14.52 -3.66
CA SER A 7 -3.23 13.65 -4.14
C SER A 7 -3.20 12.26 -3.47
N GLY A 8 -2.00 11.68 -3.32
CA GLY A 8 -1.78 10.39 -2.66
C GLY A 8 -2.39 10.36 -1.26
N TYR A 9 -2.17 11.42 -0.47
CA TYR A 9 -2.72 11.53 0.89
C TYR A 9 -4.25 11.53 0.94
N PHE A 10 -4.93 12.17 -0.01
CA PHE A 10 -6.40 12.15 -0.10
C PHE A 10 -6.94 10.78 -0.55
N THR A 11 -6.13 9.97 -1.24
CA THR A 11 -6.54 8.65 -1.73
C THR A 11 -6.19 7.50 -0.77
N ILE A 12 -5.50 7.76 0.34
CA ILE A 12 -5.11 6.74 1.34
C ILE A 12 -6.28 5.83 1.76
N PRO A 13 -7.49 6.33 2.10
CA PRO A 13 -8.59 5.45 2.49
C PRO A 13 -8.98 4.44 1.39
N ARG A 14 -8.94 4.87 0.12
CA ARG A 14 -9.21 4.01 -1.03
C ARG A 14 -8.09 2.98 -1.22
N LEU A 15 -6.84 3.38 -0.99
CA LEU A 15 -5.68 2.51 -1.05
C LEU A 15 -5.75 1.42 0.02
N ILE A 16 -6.02 1.76 1.28
CA ILE A 16 -6.22 0.80 2.38
C ILE A 16 -7.31 -0.22 2.01
N LYS A 17 -8.43 0.23 1.42
CA LYS A 17 -9.50 -0.67 0.96
C LYS A 17 -9.02 -1.64 -0.12
N LYS A 18 -8.22 -1.16 -1.08
CA LYS A 18 -7.62 -2.01 -2.13
C LYS A 18 -6.67 -3.03 -1.52
N MET A 19 -5.79 -2.62 -0.59
CA MET A 19 -4.82 -3.52 0.05
C MET A 19 -5.52 -4.65 0.83
N LYS A 20 -6.57 -4.31 1.59
CA LYS A 20 -7.40 -5.32 2.26
C LYS A 20 -8.02 -6.32 1.27
N GLN A 21 -8.52 -5.82 0.13
CA GLN A 21 -9.06 -6.70 -0.92
C GLN A 21 -7.98 -7.58 -1.54
N HIS A 22 -6.77 -7.06 -1.74
CA HIS A 22 -5.63 -7.83 -2.24
C HIS A 22 -5.22 -8.94 -1.29
N ALA A 23 -5.18 -8.69 0.03
CA ALA A 23 -4.92 -9.73 1.03
C ALA A 23 -5.95 -10.87 0.97
N ILE A 24 -7.24 -10.54 0.91
CA ILE A 24 -8.32 -11.53 0.79
C ILE A 24 -8.18 -12.34 -0.50
N ASN A 25 -7.87 -11.68 -1.62
CA ASN A 25 -7.70 -12.36 -2.91
C ASN A 25 -6.46 -13.26 -2.93
N ALA A 26 -5.37 -12.86 -2.26
CA ALA A 26 -4.14 -13.63 -2.14
C ALA A 26 -4.37 -14.91 -1.33
N GLU A 27 -5.07 -14.80 -0.20
CA GLU A 27 -5.46 -15.94 0.62
C GLU A 27 -6.37 -16.90 -0.17
N HIS A 28 -7.37 -16.38 -0.87
CA HIS A 28 -8.25 -17.20 -1.70
C HIS A 28 -7.49 -17.95 -2.81
N LYS A 29 -6.54 -17.28 -3.49
CA LYS A 29 -5.67 -17.90 -4.51
C LYS A 29 -4.76 -18.96 -3.90
N PHE A 30 -4.21 -18.72 -2.71
CA PHE A 30 -3.40 -19.69 -1.99
C PHE A 30 -4.19 -20.98 -1.74
N TRP A 31 -5.41 -20.89 -1.22
CA TRP A 31 -6.24 -22.06 -0.96
C TRP A 31 -6.63 -22.79 -2.24
N GLN A 32 -7.05 -22.07 -3.29
CA GLN A 32 -7.37 -22.68 -4.58
C GLN A 32 -6.19 -23.43 -5.20
N ARG A 33 -4.98 -22.87 -5.15
CA ARG A 33 -3.77 -23.51 -5.70
C ARG A 33 -3.31 -24.70 -4.86
N SER A 34 -3.39 -24.58 -3.54
CA SER A 34 -2.91 -25.62 -2.61
C SER A 34 -3.71 -26.92 -2.69
N PHE A 35 -4.99 -26.86 -3.09
CA PHE A 35 -5.83 -28.06 -3.24
C PHE A 35 -5.95 -28.59 -4.68
N MET A 36 -5.40 -27.88 -5.68
CA MET A 36 -5.45 -28.30 -7.09
C MET A 36 -4.17 -28.99 -7.59
N ALA A 37 -3.04 -28.84 -6.90
CA ALA A 37 -1.81 -29.55 -7.25
C ALA A 37 -1.80 -30.94 -6.61
N SER A 38 -1.84 -32.00 -7.43
CA SER A 38 -1.59 -33.36 -6.94
C SER A 38 -0.17 -33.42 -6.34
N PRO A 39 0.02 -33.97 -5.13
CA PRO A 39 1.36 -34.23 -4.57
C PRO A 39 2.24 -35.14 -5.45
N MET A 40 1.64 -35.77 -6.47
CA MET A 40 2.28 -36.64 -7.46
C MET A 40 2.34 -36.02 -8.86
N ALA A 41 2.07 -34.72 -9.03
CA ALA A 41 2.21 -34.07 -10.32
C ALA A 41 3.66 -34.18 -10.81
N ILE A 42 3.85 -34.55 -12.08
CA ILE A 42 5.15 -34.71 -12.75
C ILE A 42 5.11 -33.84 -14.01
N ASP A 43 6.18 -33.10 -14.28
CA ASP A 43 6.30 -32.22 -15.45
C ASP A 43 6.55 -33.04 -16.73
N GLU A 44 6.52 -32.37 -17.89
CA GLU A 44 6.74 -33.02 -19.20
C GLU A 44 8.14 -33.65 -19.35
N ILE A 45 9.06 -33.38 -18.41
CA ILE A 45 10.45 -33.83 -18.40
C ILE A 45 10.66 -34.96 -17.35
N GLY A 46 9.61 -35.35 -16.61
CA GLY A 46 9.67 -36.44 -15.64
C GLY A 46 10.12 -36.03 -14.23
N ASN A 47 10.27 -34.73 -13.95
CA ASN A 47 10.51 -34.24 -12.60
C ASN A 47 9.19 -34.08 -11.85
N ARG A 48 9.18 -34.15 -10.52
CA ARG A 48 7.99 -33.73 -9.76
C ARG A 48 7.65 -32.29 -10.14
N ALA A 49 6.48 -32.08 -10.73
CA ALA A 49 5.97 -30.76 -11.08
C ALA A 49 5.68 -29.98 -9.81
N GLY A 50 6.65 -29.19 -9.39
CA GLY A 50 6.43 -27.79 -9.04
C GLY A 50 5.38 -27.45 -7.99
N SER A 51 5.22 -28.23 -6.91
CA SER A 51 4.74 -27.64 -5.66
C SER A 51 5.94 -27.38 -4.76
N ARG A 52 6.21 -26.09 -4.48
CA ARG A 52 7.01 -25.75 -3.31
C ARG A 52 6.39 -26.45 -2.09
N PRO A 53 7.19 -26.85 -1.08
CA PRO A 53 6.67 -27.43 0.15
C PRO A 53 5.53 -26.55 0.67
N PHE A 54 4.40 -27.16 1.04
CA PHE A 54 3.22 -26.44 1.51
C PHE A 54 3.58 -25.48 2.66
N ASP A 55 4.48 -25.91 3.56
CA ASP A 55 5.00 -25.09 4.65
C ASP A 55 5.66 -23.79 4.15
N MET A 56 6.46 -23.84 3.09
CA MET A 56 7.08 -22.64 2.51
C MET A 56 6.04 -21.70 1.88
N LEU A 57 4.96 -22.24 1.30
CA LEU A 57 3.87 -21.43 0.74
C LEU A 57 3.02 -20.77 1.85
N VAL A 58 2.87 -21.45 2.99
CA VAL A 58 2.23 -20.89 4.19
C VAL A 58 3.09 -19.78 4.76
N ASP A 59 4.40 -19.99 4.91
CA ASP A 59 5.34 -18.97 5.39
C ASP A 59 5.30 -17.73 4.49
N ASP A 60 5.36 -17.90 3.16
CA ASP A 60 5.25 -16.81 2.19
C ASP A 60 3.92 -16.02 2.36
N LEU A 61 2.79 -16.72 2.59
CA LEU A 61 1.49 -16.09 2.80
C LEU A 61 1.45 -15.31 4.13
N VAL A 62 2.02 -15.86 5.20
CA VAL A 62 2.07 -15.24 6.51
C VAL A 62 2.90 -13.95 6.47
N VAL A 63 4.09 -13.99 5.86
CA VAL A 63 4.95 -12.80 5.71
C VAL A 63 4.24 -11.74 4.86
N PHE A 64 3.56 -12.14 3.78
CA PHE A 64 2.78 -11.23 2.95
C PHE A 64 1.61 -10.58 3.71
N GLN A 65 0.88 -11.36 4.52
CA GLN A 65 -0.20 -10.83 5.36
C GLN A 65 0.34 -9.85 6.40
N GLN A 66 1.43 -10.19 7.08
CA GLN A 66 2.11 -9.31 8.04
C GLN A 66 2.54 -8.00 7.38
N PHE A 67 3.16 -8.06 6.19
CA PHE A 67 3.52 -6.87 5.42
C PHE A 67 2.30 -5.99 5.13
N ILE A 68 1.21 -6.57 4.61
CA ILE A 68 0.01 -5.78 4.30
C ILE A 68 -0.57 -5.14 5.55
N GLU A 69 -0.63 -5.85 6.67
CA GLU A 69 -1.16 -5.33 7.92
C GLU A 69 -0.30 -4.17 8.44
N GLU A 70 1.01 -4.35 8.51
CA GLU A 70 1.92 -3.28 8.94
C GLU A 70 1.86 -2.07 7.99
N TYR A 71 1.79 -2.31 6.68
CA TYR A 71 1.66 -1.23 5.71
C TYR A 71 0.33 -0.47 5.83
N ILE A 72 -0.76 -1.19 6.10
CA ILE A 72 -2.05 -0.55 6.41
C ILE A 72 -1.93 0.30 7.68
N THR A 73 -1.21 -0.16 8.71
CA THR A 73 -0.99 0.65 9.91
C THR A 73 -0.16 1.90 9.65
N LEU A 74 0.85 1.81 8.79
CA LEU A 74 1.64 2.97 8.33
C LEU A 74 0.73 3.98 7.62
N LEU A 75 -0.03 3.54 6.62
CA LEU A 75 -0.93 4.40 5.86
C LEU A 75 -2.01 5.03 6.76
N ALA A 76 -2.56 4.26 7.69
CA ALA A 76 -3.54 4.77 8.65
C ALA A 76 -2.93 5.85 9.57
N TYR A 77 -1.66 5.70 9.95
CA TYR A 77 -0.93 6.69 10.72
C TYR A 77 -0.72 7.98 9.91
N GLU A 78 -0.24 7.87 8.67
CA GLU A 78 -0.05 9.00 7.77
C GLU A 78 -1.36 9.75 7.54
N HIS A 79 -2.43 9.03 7.19
CA HIS A 79 -3.75 9.61 6.97
C HIS A 79 -4.28 10.31 8.22
N LYS A 80 -4.13 9.70 9.41
CA LYS A 80 -4.56 10.34 10.67
C LYS A 80 -3.85 11.67 10.89
N ARG A 81 -2.52 11.70 10.74
CA ARG A 81 -1.73 12.93 10.90
C ARG A 81 -2.10 13.99 9.88
N PHE A 82 -2.38 13.57 8.65
CA PHE A 82 -2.80 14.45 7.57
C PHE A 82 -4.18 15.06 7.83
N ILE A 83 -5.16 14.26 8.24
CA ILE A 83 -6.50 14.75 8.63
C ILE A 83 -6.40 15.70 9.83
N ASP A 84 -5.59 15.39 10.84
CA ASP A 84 -5.36 16.27 12.00
C ASP A 84 -4.76 17.62 11.60
N TYR A 85 -3.97 17.68 10.53
CA TYR A 85 -3.45 18.92 9.98
C TYR A 85 -4.50 19.67 9.15
N ILE A 86 -5.16 18.97 8.23
CA ILE A 86 -6.14 19.55 7.32
C ILE A 86 -7.34 20.13 8.08
N ASN A 87 -7.79 19.49 9.15
CA ASN A 87 -8.91 19.99 9.97
C ASN A 87 -8.57 21.27 10.75
N LYS A 88 -7.30 21.70 10.77
CA LYS A 88 -6.88 22.98 11.39
C LYS A 88 -6.79 24.13 10.37
N LEU A 89 -6.95 23.83 9.08
CA LEU A 89 -7.00 24.86 8.05
C LEU A 89 -8.34 25.59 8.09
N ASP A 90 -8.34 26.83 7.62
CA ASP A 90 -9.57 27.59 7.43
C ASP A 90 -10.51 26.87 6.45
N THR A 91 -11.82 27.02 6.65
CA THR A 91 -12.85 26.32 5.86
C THR A 91 -12.71 26.58 4.36
N ASP A 92 -12.37 27.81 3.98
CA ASP A 92 -12.18 28.19 2.57
C ASP A 92 -10.94 27.53 1.96
N ALA A 93 -9.82 27.52 2.69
CA ALA A 93 -8.60 26.83 2.27
C ALA A 93 -8.83 25.32 2.11
N LEU A 94 -9.57 24.73 3.04
CA LEU A 94 -9.95 23.32 2.98
C LEU A 94 -10.82 22.99 1.76
N ASP A 95 -11.80 23.85 1.45
CA ASP A 95 -12.72 23.62 0.34
C ASP A 95 -12.00 23.69 -1.01
N VAL A 96 -11.12 24.68 -1.19
CA VAL A 96 -10.30 24.81 -2.42
C VAL A 96 -9.39 23.59 -2.59
N LEU A 97 -8.74 23.13 -1.52
CA LEU A 97 -7.92 21.92 -1.56
C LEU A 97 -8.73 20.67 -1.93
N LYS A 98 -9.93 20.49 -1.37
CA LYS A 98 -10.82 19.37 -1.74
C LYS A 98 -11.23 19.44 -3.21
N ARG A 99 -11.59 20.63 -3.71
CA ARG A 99 -11.94 20.82 -5.12
C ARG A 99 -10.79 20.42 -6.05
N LYS A 100 -9.57 20.87 -5.77
CA LYS A 100 -8.39 20.51 -6.56
C LYS A 100 -8.04 19.02 -6.45
N TYR A 101 -7.90 18.48 -5.25
CA TYR A 101 -7.28 17.16 -5.02
C TYR A 101 -8.24 15.98 -4.82
N VAL A 102 -9.47 16.23 -4.39
CA VAL A 102 -10.48 15.17 -4.20
C VAL A 102 -11.41 15.09 -5.40
N PHE A 103 -11.82 16.25 -5.93
CA PHE A 103 -12.75 16.35 -7.05
C PHE A 103 -12.06 16.58 -8.40
N ASN A 104 -10.73 16.72 -8.43
CA ASN A 104 -9.93 16.95 -9.64
C ASN A 104 -10.45 18.12 -10.48
N GLN A 105 -10.92 19.18 -9.82
CA GLN A 105 -11.35 20.41 -10.48
C GLN A 105 -10.15 21.31 -10.70
N ASP A 106 -10.14 22.00 -11.84
CA ASP A 106 -9.12 22.99 -12.16
C ASP A 106 -9.38 24.29 -11.39
N VAL A 107 -8.94 24.30 -10.12
CA VAL A 107 -9.10 25.42 -9.19
C VAL A 107 -7.73 25.89 -8.73
N TYR A 108 -7.53 27.20 -8.77
CA TYR A 108 -6.32 27.82 -8.25
C TYR A 108 -6.22 27.66 -6.73
N VAL A 109 -5.11 27.08 -6.28
CA VAL A 109 -4.70 27.04 -4.87
C VAL A 109 -3.55 28.03 -4.71
N ASP A 110 -3.59 28.82 -3.64
CA ASP A 110 -2.49 29.73 -3.31
C ASP A 110 -1.16 28.95 -3.14
N GLU A 111 -0.10 29.45 -3.77
CA GLU A 111 1.19 28.75 -3.84
C GLU A 111 1.82 28.54 -2.45
N THR A 112 1.58 29.46 -1.50
CA THR A 112 2.09 29.34 -0.14
C THR A 112 1.36 28.24 0.63
N LEU A 113 0.03 28.12 0.43
CA LEU A 113 -0.78 27.06 1.00
C LEU A 113 -0.36 25.70 0.45
N GLU A 114 -0.19 25.60 -0.86
CA GLU A 114 0.21 24.36 -1.54
C GLU A 114 1.62 23.91 -1.11
N THR A 115 2.54 24.85 -1.00
CA THR A 115 3.91 24.57 -0.53
C THR A 115 3.94 24.11 0.92
N THR A 116 3.12 24.72 1.78
CA THR A 116 3.03 24.34 3.19
C THR A 116 2.41 22.94 3.34
N LEU A 117 1.36 22.65 2.57
CA LEU A 117 0.72 21.34 2.54
C LEU A 117 1.70 20.26 2.08
N TYR A 118 2.44 20.50 0.99
CA TYR A 118 3.45 19.57 0.49
C TYR A 118 4.55 19.32 1.53
N ALA A 119 5.10 20.37 2.14
CA ALA A 119 6.11 20.23 3.19
C ALA A 119 5.58 19.41 4.37
N LYS A 120 4.29 19.56 4.72
CA LYS A 120 3.65 18.77 5.76
C LYS A 120 3.52 17.30 5.38
N CYS A 121 3.13 16.98 4.15
CA CYS A 121 3.09 15.62 3.64
C CYS A 121 4.48 14.96 3.70
N VAL A 122 5.52 15.66 3.26
CA VAL A 122 6.91 15.16 3.34
C VAL A 122 7.32 14.89 4.79
N GLN A 123 6.99 15.79 5.71
CA GLN A 123 7.26 15.59 7.14
C GLN A 123 6.54 14.36 7.70
N ILE A 124 5.24 14.19 7.39
CA ILE A 124 4.46 13.06 7.87
C ILE A 124 5.04 11.74 7.34
N THR A 125 5.44 11.69 6.07
CA THR A 125 6.08 10.50 5.51
C THR A 125 7.44 10.20 6.16
N ALA A 126 8.25 11.22 6.44
CA ALA A 126 9.51 11.03 7.17
C ALA A 126 9.27 10.47 8.58
N ASP A 127 8.30 11.03 9.31
CA ASP A 127 7.92 10.56 10.65
C ASP A 127 7.38 9.12 10.62
N ALA A 128 6.58 8.78 9.61
CA ALA A 128 6.05 7.44 9.43
C ALA A 128 7.17 6.42 9.16
N LYS A 129 8.09 6.74 8.24
CA LYS A 129 9.25 5.87 7.94
C LYS A 129 10.13 5.64 9.16
N ALA A 130 10.38 6.66 9.97
CA ALA A 130 11.15 6.52 11.21
C ALA A 130 10.43 5.61 12.23
N LYS A 131 9.11 5.73 12.34
CA LYS A 131 8.30 4.95 13.27
C LYS A 131 8.13 3.48 12.84
N PHE A 132 8.07 3.22 11.54
CA PHE A 132 7.80 1.92 10.95
C PHE A 132 9.00 1.39 10.14
N TYR A 133 10.21 1.59 10.64
CA TYR A 133 11.46 1.25 9.94
C TYR A 133 11.61 -0.24 9.59
N ASN A 134 10.91 -1.13 10.32
CA ASN A 134 10.93 -2.58 10.11
C ASN A 134 10.16 -3.07 8.86
N ILE A 135 9.32 -2.22 8.26
CA ILE A 135 8.55 -2.64 7.07
C ILE A 135 9.49 -2.95 5.89
N GLY A 136 10.64 -2.26 5.81
CA GLY A 136 11.64 -2.51 4.76
C GLY A 136 12.28 -3.90 4.86
N SER A 137 12.55 -4.41 6.07
CA SER A 137 13.09 -5.76 6.26
C SER A 137 12.04 -6.84 5.94
N ILE A 138 10.77 -6.61 6.28
CA ILE A 138 9.69 -7.56 5.96
C ILE A 138 9.51 -7.66 4.44
N GLN A 139 9.73 -6.57 3.69
CA GLN A 139 9.65 -6.58 2.24
C GLN A 139 10.71 -7.49 1.59
N GLU A 140 11.92 -7.58 2.16
CA GLU A 140 13.00 -8.44 1.66
C GLU A 140 12.72 -9.93 1.88
N ASP A 141 11.93 -10.26 2.90
CA ASP A 141 11.52 -11.63 3.23
C ASP A 141 10.38 -12.16 2.34
N ILE A 142 9.82 -11.31 1.47
CA ILE A 142 8.68 -11.68 0.61
C ILE A 142 9.18 -12.27 -0.72
N ASN A 143 8.64 -13.43 -1.06
CA ASN A 143 8.99 -14.16 -2.28
C ASN A 143 8.50 -13.49 -3.57
N VAL A 144 9.11 -13.87 -4.71
CA VAL A 144 8.87 -13.33 -6.07
C VAL A 144 7.38 -13.31 -6.47
N ASN A 145 6.61 -14.33 -6.08
CA ASN A 145 5.17 -14.42 -6.41
C ASN A 145 4.30 -13.33 -5.75
N TYR A 146 4.75 -12.81 -4.61
CA TYR A 146 4.06 -11.78 -3.85
C TYR A 146 4.77 -10.43 -3.97
N SER A 147 6.07 -10.41 -4.28
CA SER A 147 6.81 -9.18 -4.56
C SER A 147 6.22 -8.43 -5.74
N GLU A 148 5.84 -9.10 -6.84
CA GLU A 148 5.17 -8.44 -7.98
C GLU A 148 3.82 -7.80 -7.58
N GLN A 149 3.09 -8.43 -6.66
CA GLN A 149 1.81 -7.88 -6.16
C GLN A 149 2.05 -6.67 -5.26
N ILE A 150 3.14 -6.67 -4.49
CA ILE A 150 3.57 -5.55 -3.65
C ILE A 150 4.11 -4.42 -4.51
N GLU A 151 4.95 -4.70 -5.49
CA GLU A 151 5.45 -3.72 -6.45
C GLU A 151 4.29 -3.08 -7.21
N THR A 152 3.30 -3.85 -7.67
CA THR A 152 2.08 -3.29 -8.27
C THR A 152 1.31 -2.37 -7.30
N ILE A 153 1.35 -2.66 -5.99
CA ILE A 153 0.73 -1.81 -4.97
C ILE A 153 1.56 -0.53 -4.77
N ILE A 154 2.88 -0.64 -4.66
CA ILE A 154 3.82 0.45 -4.44
C ILE A 154 3.92 1.36 -5.67
N GLU A 155 4.00 0.82 -6.88
CA GLU A 155 4.02 1.57 -8.14
C GLU A 155 2.73 2.36 -8.36
N ARG A 156 1.60 1.89 -7.81
CA ARG A 156 0.33 2.64 -7.82
C ARG A 156 0.28 3.76 -6.77
N MET A 157 1.34 3.94 -5.99
CA MET A 157 1.50 5.02 -5.01
C MET A 157 2.43 6.15 -5.50
N ILE A 158 3.18 5.94 -6.57
CA ILE A 158 3.97 6.96 -7.29
C ILE A 158 3.13 7.48 -8.47
#